data_AF-A0AA42CG98-F1
#
_entry.id   AF-A0AA42CG98-F1
#
_cell.length_a   1.000
_cell.length_b   1.000
_cell.length_c   1.000
_cell.angle_alpha   90.00
_cell.angle_beta   90.00
_cell.angle_gamma   90.00
#
_symmetry.space_group_name_H-M   'P 1'
#
loop_
_entity.id
_entity.type
_entity.pdbx_description
1 polymer ?
#
loop_
_entity_poly.entity_id
_entity_poly.type
_entity_poly.pdbx_seq_one_letter_code
_entity_poly.pdbx_strand_id
1 'polypeptide(L)'
;MATIDIAASVLRAMHLLALLSLFGTLASLAVVAPPALAAGGAAGAAAHRRLVGLARGSAVLALVGGILWLGAATAVIAGADTLAATIAVLPTVALRTRFGQLLLLRLLLLVVAFPLLRVRRGVLPVPLVLAGVALALQGALGHAGAVGGSTGAGLLGSELLHLLAAGAWLGGLAPLLVLTATLPAPAVAMALRRFSPLGVSAVLVLAGTALAQASAFIGGLSGLLGTGYGHIATLKLSLFLLLVMVAAVNRFVLTERLAGIRPARMRPARARLLLLLALACEVTAGASVVAAAAFLAASMPATHQQPIWPFAWRPSLTALADPALRRAVIAAALACGVAGALAAMGLAWRRVRWPALAASAVVLALAVPHLQPLLIPAYPSSFYTSPTEFADSAIVRGARLFERNCAVCHGASGHGDGPAARASPVPPADLTAEHLWAHTDGELFWYLSHGIDRPDGSQTMPGFAGRLSSEARWQLIDFLRAHNAGENMRVFGTWPHPLPVPQFDADCADGRAINMDDLRRRVLRFVAAPTARMPPVVDIEVTTILLAGKRPIEPDPAACVANAAETWAAFAIIAGVPQEGLAGAQFVADRNGWLRALWRPGEPMTLAEVIRDIAAHPLPLSAGGVQGHRH
;
A
#
# COMPACT_ATOMS: atom_id res chain seq x y z
N MET A 1 15.00 -9.34 10.51
CA MET A 1 15.28 -10.26 9.39
C MET A 1 16.37 -11.21 9.84
N ALA A 2 16.19 -12.51 9.61
CA ALA A 2 17.25 -13.48 9.84
C ALA A 2 18.37 -13.30 8.81
N THR A 3 19.58 -13.79 9.10
CA THR A 3 20.74 -13.68 8.20
C THR A 3 20.46 -14.29 6.83
N ILE A 4 19.67 -15.38 6.77
CA ILE A 4 19.29 -16.05 5.53
C ILE A 4 18.35 -15.20 4.65
N ASP A 5 17.44 -14.42 5.24
CA ASP A 5 16.54 -13.52 4.51
C ASP A 5 17.32 -12.40 3.81
N ILE A 6 18.34 -11.88 4.50
CA ILE A 6 19.24 -10.86 3.97
C ILE A 6 20.03 -11.44 2.80
N ALA A 7 20.61 -12.64 2.99
CA ALA A 7 21.36 -13.32 1.92
C ALA A 7 20.48 -13.59 0.68
N ALA A 8 19.26 -14.09 0.88
CA ALA A 8 18.31 -14.32 -0.21
C ALA A 8 17.95 -13.01 -0.94
N SER A 9 17.77 -11.90 -0.21
CA SER A 9 17.48 -10.58 -0.77
C SER A 9 18.65 -10.02 -1.59
N VAL A 10 19.89 -10.20 -1.11
CA VAL A 10 21.11 -9.81 -1.83
C VAL A 10 21.28 -10.63 -3.10
N LEU A 11 21.07 -11.94 -3.05
CA LEU A 11 21.15 -12.81 -4.24
C LEU A 11 20.08 -12.46 -5.27
N ARG A 12 18.85 -12.15 -4.81
CA ARG A 12 17.78 -11.60 -5.66
C ARG A 12 18.22 -10.29 -6.34
N ALA A 13 18.83 -9.37 -5.60
CA ALA A 13 19.34 -8.11 -6.14
C ALA A 13 20.42 -8.33 -7.19
N MET A 14 21.40 -9.21 -6.93
CA MET A 14 22.48 -9.54 -7.86
C MET A 14 21.94 -10.16 -9.15
N HIS A 15 21.02 -11.13 -9.03
CA HIS A 15 20.34 -11.75 -10.18
C HIS A 15 19.59 -10.71 -11.02
N LEU A 16 18.81 -9.84 -10.38
CA LEU A 16 18.05 -8.80 -11.07
C LEU A 16 18.96 -7.77 -11.74
N LEU A 17 20.04 -7.34 -11.08
CA LEU A 17 21.02 -6.42 -11.66
C LEU A 17 21.68 -7.00 -12.92
N ALA A 18 22.06 -8.27 -12.88
CA ALA A 18 22.64 -8.96 -14.01
C ALA A 18 21.65 -9.07 -15.19
N LEU A 19 20.37 -9.34 -14.92
CA LEU A 19 19.31 -9.35 -15.94
C LEU A 19 19.05 -7.97 -16.55
N LEU A 20 18.97 -6.93 -15.73
CA LEU A 20 18.82 -5.55 -16.20
C LEU A 20 20.01 -5.17 -17.09
N SER A 21 21.23 -5.47 -16.66
CA SER A 21 22.45 -5.24 -17.43
C SER A 21 22.46 -6.00 -18.76
N LEU A 22 22.06 -7.28 -18.78
CA LEU A 22 21.94 -8.09 -19.99
C LEU A 22 20.94 -7.46 -20.98
N PHE A 23 19.71 -7.20 -20.52
CA PHE A 23 18.66 -6.64 -21.35
C PHE A 23 19.05 -5.24 -21.89
N GLY A 24 19.55 -4.36 -21.02
CA GLY A 24 19.98 -3.02 -21.42
C GLY A 24 21.19 -3.00 -22.36
N THR A 25 22.11 -3.95 -22.23
CA THR A 25 23.23 -4.12 -23.17
C THR A 25 22.72 -4.58 -24.55
N LEU A 26 21.80 -5.54 -24.60
CA LEU A 26 21.19 -6.01 -25.85
C LEU A 26 20.34 -4.91 -26.52
N ALA A 27 19.54 -4.17 -25.74
CA ALA A 27 18.77 -3.04 -26.23
C ALA A 27 19.68 -1.94 -26.76
N SER A 28 20.81 -1.68 -26.08
CA SER A 28 21.82 -0.73 -26.54
C SER A 28 22.46 -1.17 -27.86
N LEU A 29 22.83 -2.46 -27.99
CA LEU A 29 23.37 -3.02 -29.23
C LEU A 29 22.37 -2.96 -30.40
N ALA A 30 21.07 -3.02 -30.12
CA ALA A 30 20.01 -2.97 -31.13
C ALA A 30 19.66 -1.53 -31.56
N VAL A 31 19.56 -0.59 -30.62
CA VAL A 31 18.93 0.73 -30.85
C VAL A 31 19.90 1.90 -30.74
N VAL A 32 20.82 1.87 -29.77
CA VAL A 32 21.65 3.04 -29.39
C VAL A 32 23.02 3.02 -30.06
N ALA A 33 23.71 1.88 -29.96
CA ALA A 33 25.10 1.72 -30.36
C ALA A 33 25.37 1.65 -31.88
N PRO A 34 24.49 1.13 -32.77
CA PRO A 34 24.88 0.84 -34.15
C PRO A 34 25.51 2.02 -34.92
N PRO A 35 24.93 3.25 -34.90
CA PRO A 35 25.52 4.38 -35.62
C PRO A 35 26.83 4.86 -35.00
N ALA A 36 26.94 4.82 -33.67
CA ALA A 36 28.15 5.22 -32.95
C ALA A 36 29.31 4.23 -33.16
N LEU A 37 28.99 2.92 -33.19
CA LEU A 37 29.97 1.87 -33.51
C LEU A 37 30.46 1.99 -34.95
N ALA A 38 29.59 2.31 -35.90
CA ALA A 38 29.97 2.54 -37.30
C ALA A 38 30.90 3.75 -37.43
N ALA A 39 30.55 4.87 -36.80
CA ALA A 39 31.37 6.09 -36.81
C ALA A 39 32.74 5.93 -36.12
N GLY A 40 32.87 4.97 -35.20
CA GLY A 40 34.09 4.73 -34.44
C GLY A 40 35.16 3.88 -35.15
N GLY A 41 34.88 3.31 -36.34
CA GLY A 41 35.84 2.48 -37.08
C GLY A 41 36.42 1.33 -36.25
N ALA A 42 37.75 1.25 -36.15
CA ALA A 42 38.45 0.23 -35.35
C ALA A 42 38.10 0.28 -33.85
N ALA A 43 37.95 1.49 -33.28
CA ALA A 43 37.49 1.66 -31.91
C ALA A 43 36.04 1.18 -31.74
N GLY A 44 35.22 1.32 -32.80
CA GLY A 44 33.88 0.74 -32.90
C GLY A 44 33.88 -0.79 -32.81
N ALA A 45 34.77 -1.47 -33.52
CA ALA A 45 34.91 -2.93 -33.42
C ALA A 45 35.34 -3.38 -32.02
N ALA A 46 36.27 -2.65 -31.38
CA ALA A 46 36.70 -2.92 -30.00
C ALA A 46 35.56 -2.70 -28.98
N ALA A 47 34.81 -1.60 -29.12
CA ALA A 47 33.64 -1.31 -28.31
C ALA A 47 32.57 -2.40 -28.45
N HIS A 48 32.28 -2.84 -29.67
CA HIS A 48 31.32 -3.92 -29.92
C HIS A 48 31.73 -5.23 -29.23
N ARG A 49 33.02 -5.63 -29.32
CA ARG A 49 33.52 -6.82 -28.61
C ARG A 49 33.36 -6.70 -27.09
N ARG A 50 33.62 -5.52 -26.51
CA ARG A 50 33.42 -5.28 -25.07
C ARG A 50 31.95 -5.33 -24.67
N LEU A 51 31.05 -4.80 -25.49
CA LEU A 51 29.60 -4.90 -25.25
C LEU A 51 29.09 -6.34 -25.32
N VAL A 52 29.57 -7.14 -26.27
CA VAL A 52 29.26 -8.58 -26.34
C VAL A 52 29.84 -9.32 -25.12
N GLY A 53 31.06 -8.98 -24.70
CA GLY A 53 31.66 -9.49 -23.47
C GLY A 53 30.82 -9.15 -22.22
N LEU A 54 30.36 -7.90 -22.11
CA LEU A 54 29.48 -7.44 -21.05
C LEU A 54 28.17 -8.23 -21.02
N ALA A 55 27.48 -8.35 -22.17
CA ALA A 55 26.23 -9.12 -22.25
C ALA A 55 26.43 -10.58 -21.80
N ARG A 56 27.53 -11.23 -22.22
CA ARG A 56 27.84 -12.60 -21.82
C ARG A 56 28.17 -12.71 -20.32
N GLY A 57 28.94 -11.76 -19.78
CA GLY A 57 29.21 -11.69 -18.35
C GLY A 57 27.93 -11.52 -17.54
N SER A 58 27.06 -10.61 -17.95
CA SER A 58 25.76 -10.37 -17.33
C SER A 58 24.84 -11.60 -17.41
N ALA A 59 24.84 -12.34 -18.53
CA ALA A 59 24.08 -13.60 -18.65
C ALA A 59 24.60 -14.68 -17.69
N VAL A 60 25.93 -14.84 -17.56
CA VAL A 60 26.52 -15.80 -16.61
C VAL A 60 26.22 -15.41 -15.16
N LEU A 61 26.39 -14.14 -14.80
CA LEU A 61 26.06 -13.64 -13.48
C LEU A 61 24.57 -13.80 -13.16
N ALA A 62 23.68 -13.59 -14.14
CA ALA A 62 22.26 -13.82 -13.99
C ALA A 62 21.94 -15.31 -13.76
N LEU A 63 22.58 -16.23 -14.50
CA LEU A 63 22.41 -17.67 -14.31
C LEU A 63 22.89 -18.12 -12.92
N VAL A 64 24.13 -17.79 -12.56
CA VAL A 64 24.72 -18.17 -11.27
C VAL A 64 23.93 -17.54 -10.12
N GLY A 65 23.64 -16.25 -10.21
CA GLY A 65 22.85 -15.53 -9.21
C GLY A 65 21.44 -16.10 -9.03
N GLY A 66 20.80 -16.54 -10.12
CA GLY A 66 19.46 -17.15 -10.06
C GLY A 66 19.47 -18.55 -9.44
N ILE A 67 20.51 -19.36 -9.71
CA ILE A 67 20.69 -20.68 -9.06
C ILE A 67 20.95 -20.51 -7.56
N LEU A 68 21.86 -19.60 -7.19
CA LEU A 68 22.14 -19.31 -5.78
C LEU A 68 20.91 -18.74 -5.07
N TRP A 69 20.16 -17.86 -5.73
CA TRP A 69 18.93 -17.33 -5.18
C TRP A 69 17.85 -18.40 -5.00
N LEU A 70 17.70 -19.35 -5.93
CA LEU A 70 16.78 -20.48 -5.76
C LEU A 70 17.13 -21.31 -4.51
N GLY A 71 18.41 -21.58 -4.27
CA GLY A 71 18.88 -22.28 -3.07
C GLY A 71 18.57 -21.50 -1.79
N ALA A 72 18.89 -20.20 -1.75
CA ALA A 72 18.62 -19.36 -0.58
C ALA A 72 17.11 -19.18 -0.32
N ALA A 73 16.30 -18.99 -1.37
CA ALA A 73 14.85 -18.90 -1.26
C ALA A 73 14.24 -20.23 -0.78
N THR A 74 14.79 -21.38 -1.19
CA THR A 74 14.38 -22.69 -0.67
C THR A 74 14.62 -22.79 0.82
N ALA A 75 15.78 -22.34 1.31
CA ALA A 75 16.08 -22.33 2.74
C ALA A 75 15.08 -21.48 3.53
N VAL A 76 14.77 -20.27 3.03
CA VAL A 76 13.77 -19.36 3.64
C VAL A 76 12.38 -19.99 3.66
N ILE A 77 11.91 -20.53 2.52
CA ILE A 77 10.57 -21.12 2.39
C ILE A 77 10.42 -22.37 3.27
N ALA A 78 11.46 -23.20 3.35
CA ALA A 78 11.44 -24.44 4.12
C ALA A 78 11.74 -24.24 5.62
N GLY A 79 12.14 -23.04 6.04
CA GLY A 79 12.68 -22.80 7.39
C GLY A 79 13.90 -23.69 7.68
N ALA A 80 14.72 -23.95 6.66
CA ALA A 80 15.83 -24.90 6.76
C ALA A 80 17.10 -24.20 7.28
N ASP A 81 17.60 -24.67 8.41
CA ASP A 81 18.80 -24.10 9.05
C ASP A 81 20.12 -24.73 8.55
N THR A 82 20.03 -25.80 7.76
CA THR A 82 21.21 -26.51 7.23
C THR A 82 21.17 -26.66 5.71
N LEU A 83 22.36 -26.76 5.10
CA LEU A 83 22.49 -26.99 3.66
C LEU A 83 21.88 -28.34 3.25
N ALA A 84 22.04 -29.39 4.05
CA ALA A 84 21.47 -30.70 3.77
C ALA A 84 19.93 -30.68 3.75
N ALA A 85 19.30 -30.02 4.74
CA ALA A 85 17.85 -29.83 4.76
C ALA A 85 17.36 -29.00 3.56
N THR A 86 18.09 -27.94 3.20
CA THR A 86 17.78 -27.11 2.03
C THR A 86 17.82 -27.93 0.74
N ILE A 87 18.87 -28.75 0.54
CA ILE A 87 19.02 -29.59 -0.66
C ILE A 87 17.90 -30.64 -0.74
N ALA A 88 17.47 -31.21 0.38
CA ALA A 88 16.40 -32.20 0.42
C ALA A 88 15.05 -31.64 -0.05
N VAL A 89 14.76 -30.37 0.25
CA VAL A 89 13.49 -29.70 -0.09
C VAL A 89 13.53 -28.99 -1.45
N LEU A 90 14.73 -28.72 -1.98
CA LEU A 90 14.95 -28.03 -3.24
C LEU A 90 14.12 -28.56 -4.42
N PRO A 91 13.99 -29.88 -4.67
CA PRO A 91 13.19 -30.38 -5.78
C PRO A 91 11.71 -30.00 -5.66
N THR A 92 11.16 -30.04 -4.43
CA THR A 92 9.78 -29.66 -4.14
C THR A 92 9.57 -28.18 -4.41
N VAL A 93 10.44 -27.31 -3.87
CA VAL A 93 10.33 -25.87 -4.13
C VAL A 93 10.50 -25.56 -5.61
N ALA A 94 11.51 -26.13 -6.27
CA ALA A 94 11.82 -25.84 -7.67
C ALA A 94 10.74 -26.32 -8.65
N LEU A 95 10.16 -27.50 -8.43
CA LEU A 95 9.27 -28.14 -9.42
C LEU A 95 7.79 -28.05 -9.06
N ARG A 96 7.43 -27.96 -7.78
CA ARG A 96 6.03 -27.98 -7.31
C ARG A 96 5.50 -26.62 -6.90
N THR A 97 6.34 -25.58 -6.83
CA THR A 97 5.89 -24.22 -6.54
C THR A 97 5.88 -23.37 -7.80
N ARG A 98 4.91 -22.44 -7.88
CA ARG A 98 4.85 -21.44 -8.97
C ARG A 98 6.13 -20.58 -9.00
N PHE A 99 6.67 -20.25 -7.83
CA PHE A 99 7.94 -19.54 -7.68
C PHE A 99 9.09 -20.28 -8.39
N GLY A 100 9.27 -21.57 -8.04
CA GLY A 100 10.34 -22.40 -8.60
C GLY A 100 10.21 -22.58 -10.10
N GLN A 101 9.01 -22.89 -10.60
CA GLN A 101 8.74 -23.09 -12.03
C GLN A 101 9.05 -21.84 -12.86
N LEU A 102 8.64 -20.66 -12.38
CA LEU A 102 8.92 -19.39 -13.06
C LEU A 102 10.41 -19.05 -13.03
N LEU A 103 11.12 -19.31 -11.92
CA LEU A 103 12.55 -19.09 -11.84
C LEU A 103 13.34 -20.05 -12.75
N LEU A 104 12.96 -21.33 -12.80
CA LEU A 104 13.55 -22.31 -13.73
C LEU A 104 13.32 -21.92 -15.19
N LEU A 105 12.11 -21.46 -15.54
CA LEU A 105 11.82 -20.95 -16.89
C LEU A 105 12.74 -19.79 -17.25
N ARG A 106 12.98 -18.85 -16.33
CA ARG A 106 13.91 -17.73 -16.55
C ARG A 106 15.35 -18.21 -16.76
N LEU A 107 15.82 -19.16 -15.96
CA LEU A 107 17.14 -19.76 -16.13
C LEU A 107 17.26 -20.47 -17.49
N LEU A 108 16.21 -21.20 -17.91
CA LEU A 108 16.17 -21.83 -19.22
C LEU A 108 16.25 -20.79 -20.36
N LEU A 109 15.48 -19.71 -20.29
CA LEU A 109 15.55 -18.61 -21.27
C LEU A 109 16.97 -18.02 -21.38
N LEU A 110 17.68 -17.89 -20.26
CA LEU A 110 19.06 -17.42 -20.24
C LEU A 110 20.05 -18.44 -20.84
N VAL A 111 19.87 -19.72 -20.57
CA VAL A 111 20.67 -20.80 -21.19
C VAL A 111 20.49 -20.80 -22.71
N VAL A 112 19.25 -20.64 -23.18
CA VAL A 112 18.93 -20.56 -24.62
C VAL A 112 19.48 -19.26 -25.25
N ALA A 113 19.42 -18.13 -24.55
CA ALA A 113 19.92 -16.86 -25.04
C ALA A 113 21.45 -16.81 -25.13
N PHE A 114 22.18 -17.48 -24.22
CA PHE A 114 23.63 -17.40 -24.11
C PHE A 114 24.42 -17.71 -25.41
N PRO A 115 24.17 -18.83 -26.13
CA PRO A 115 24.89 -19.11 -27.38
C PRO A 115 24.58 -18.08 -28.48
N LEU A 116 23.38 -17.49 -28.47
CA LEU A 116 22.94 -16.49 -29.45
C LEU A 116 23.70 -15.16 -29.31
N LEU A 117 24.31 -14.89 -28.15
CA LEU A 117 25.13 -13.69 -27.91
C LEU A 117 26.41 -13.64 -28.75
N ARG A 118 26.82 -14.75 -29.36
CA ARG A 118 27.99 -14.83 -30.26
C ARG A 118 27.62 -14.57 -31.73
N VAL A 119 26.35 -14.56 -32.08
CA VAL A 119 25.88 -14.62 -33.47
C VAL A 119 25.81 -13.22 -34.09
N ARG A 120 25.92 -13.14 -35.43
CA ARG A 120 25.92 -11.90 -36.23
C ARG A 120 24.72 -10.99 -35.92
N ARG A 121 24.86 -9.69 -36.23
CA ARG A 121 23.87 -8.62 -35.98
C ARG A 121 22.41 -8.95 -36.34
N GLY A 122 22.16 -9.77 -37.36
CA GLY A 122 20.80 -10.14 -37.80
C GLY A 122 19.99 -10.99 -36.81
N VAL A 123 20.65 -11.64 -35.84
CA VAL A 123 19.98 -12.56 -34.89
C VAL A 123 19.79 -11.92 -33.51
N LEU A 124 20.21 -10.65 -33.34
CA LEU A 124 20.10 -9.89 -32.09
C LEU A 124 18.68 -9.73 -31.52
N PRO A 125 17.60 -9.65 -32.32
CA PRO A 125 16.25 -9.55 -31.77
C PRO A 125 15.85 -10.74 -30.88
N VAL A 126 16.32 -11.95 -31.20
CA VAL A 126 15.97 -13.17 -30.46
C VAL A 126 16.49 -13.15 -29.01
N PRO A 127 17.81 -13.02 -28.73
CA PRO A 127 18.30 -12.94 -27.35
C PRO A 127 17.78 -11.69 -26.61
N LEU A 128 17.47 -10.59 -27.31
CA LEU A 128 16.83 -9.42 -26.71
C LEU A 128 15.43 -9.76 -26.19
N VAL A 129 14.60 -10.42 -26.99
CA VAL A 129 13.27 -10.88 -26.59
C VAL A 129 13.36 -11.89 -25.45
N LEU A 130 14.26 -12.87 -25.53
CA LEU A 130 14.46 -13.86 -24.46
C LEU A 130 14.87 -13.20 -23.14
N ALA A 131 15.82 -12.25 -23.17
CA ALA A 131 16.23 -11.50 -21.99
C ALA A 131 15.09 -10.60 -21.46
N GLY A 132 14.31 -9.99 -22.36
CA GLY A 132 13.14 -9.19 -22.01
C GLY A 132 12.06 -10.01 -21.32
N VAL A 133 11.72 -11.19 -21.84
CA VAL A 133 10.76 -12.13 -21.23
C VAL A 133 11.30 -12.63 -19.89
N ALA A 134 12.59 -13.00 -19.80
CA ALA A 134 13.20 -13.43 -18.55
C ALA A 134 13.19 -12.33 -17.47
N LEU A 135 13.37 -11.07 -17.87
CA LEU A 135 13.26 -9.90 -16.98
C LEU A 135 11.81 -9.66 -16.57
N ALA A 136 10.88 -9.70 -17.51
CA ALA A 136 9.45 -9.48 -17.31
C ALA A 136 8.85 -10.48 -16.29
N LEU A 137 9.22 -11.76 -16.39
CA LEU A 137 8.77 -12.81 -15.45
C LEU A 137 9.14 -12.55 -13.98
N GLN A 138 10.07 -11.64 -13.69
CA GLN A 138 10.37 -11.21 -12.30
C GLN A 138 9.13 -10.64 -11.60
N GLY A 139 8.23 -9.95 -12.31
CA GLY A 139 7.04 -9.35 -11.71
C GLY A 139 6.06 -10.38 -11.14
N ALA A 140 6.04 -11.60 -11.71
CA ALA A 140 5.22 -12.70 -11.22
C ALA A 140 5.82 -13.42 -9.99
N LEU A 141 7.06 -13.09 -9.62
CA LEU A 141 7.79 -13.64 -8.45
C LEU A 141 7.77 -12.68 -7.23
N GLY A 142 6.90 -11.68 -7.25
CA GLY A 142 6.71 -10.72 -6.16
C GLY A 142 5.23 -10.55 -5.80
N HIS A 143 4.94 -9.57 -4.95
CA HIS A 143 3.58 -9.29 -4.45
C HIS A 143 2.53 -9.16 -5.55
N ALA A 144 2.87 -8.54 -6.67
CA ALA A 144 1.98 -8.40 -7.83
C ALA A 144 1.49 -9.75 -8.40
N GLY A 145 2.33 -10.80 -8.36
CA GLY A 145 1.96 -12.14 -8.82
C GLY A 145 1.08 -12.93 -7.86
N ALA A 146 1.00 -12.51 -6.60
CA ALA A 146 0.19 -13.13 -5.55
C ALA A 146 -1.24 -12.58 -5.47
N VAL A 147 -1.47 -11.36 -5.98
CA VAL A 147 -2.81 -10.74 -6.03
C VAL A 147 -3.63 -11.39 -7.15
N GLY A 148 -4.83 -11.88 -6.82
CA GLY A 148 -5.77 -12.46 -7.78
C GLY A 148 -6.65 -11.44 -8.51
N GLY A 149 -7.41 -11.89 -9.51
CA GLY A 149 -8.41 -11.08 -10.21
C GLY A 149 -7.85 -9.99 -11.15
N SER A 150 -8.71 -9.07 -11.56
CA SER A 150 -8.37 -7.98 -12.49
C SER A 150 -7.36 -6.99 -11.91
N THR A 151 -7.44 -6.72 -10.61
CA THR A 151 -6.46 -5.89 -9.88
C THR A 151 -5.07 -6.50 -9.95
N GLY A 152 -4.95 -7.81 -9.72
CA GLY A 152 -3.69 -8.54 -9.84
C GLY A 152 -3.10 -8.47 -11.25
N ALA A 153 -3.93 -8.65 -12.28
CA ALA A 153 -3.50 -8.52 -13.68
C ALA A 153 -2.97 -7.10 -14.00
N GLY A 154 -3.63 -6.05 -13.49
CA GLY A 154 -3.20 -4.67 -13.63
C GLY A 154 -1.85 -4.39 -12.95
N LEU A 155 -1.67 -4.91 -11.73
CA LEU A 155 -0.40 -4.79 -11.00
C LEU A 155 0.73 -5.55 -11.68
N LEU A 156 0.45 -6.75 -12.19
CA LEU A 156 1.42 -7.53 -12.96
C LEU A 156 1.83 -6.78 -14.22
N GLY A 157 0.87 -6.22 -14.97
CA GLY A 157 1.13 -5.37 -16.14
C GLY A 157 2.00 -4.16 -15.80
N SER A 158 1.69 -3.47 -14.69
CA SER A 158 2.47 -2.34 -14.19
C SER A 158 3.92 -2.75 -13.86
N GLU A 159 4.12 -3.87 -13.18
CA GLU A 159 5.44 -4.35 -12.78
C GLU A 159 6.26 -4.84 -13.97
N LEU A 160 5.64 -5.53 -14.94
CA LEU A 160 6.26 -5.91 -16.21
C LEU A 160 6.82 -4.68 -16.93
N LEU A 161 5.99 -3.65 -17.07
CA LEU A 161 6.36 -2.41 -17.73
C LEU A 161 7.44 -1.64 -16.93
N HIS A 162 7.35 -1.63 -15.60
CA HIS A 162 8.35 -1.04 -14.72
C HIS A 162 9.72 -1.68 -14.92
N LEU A 163 9.79 -3.01 -14.92
CA LEU A 163 11.04 -3.76 -15.06
C LEU A 163 11.68 -3.59 -16.45
N LEU A 164 10.88 -3.62 -17.52
CA LEU A 164 11.39 -3.38 -18.88
C LEU A 164 11.92 -1.95 -19.03
N ALA A 165 11.23 -0.95 -18.48
CA ALA A 165 11.71 0.43 -18.46
C ALA A 165 12.99 0.60 -17.64
N ALA A 166 13.07 -0.03 -16.46
CA ALA A 166 14.28 -0.07 -15.64
C ALA A 166 15.45 -0.73 -16.40
N GLY A 167 15.18 -1.82 -17.12
CA GLY A 167 16.19 -2.52 -17.92
C GLY A 167 16.68 -1.68 -19.10
N ALA A 168 15.78 -0.97 -19.78
CA ALA A 168 16.14 -0.08 -20.88
C ALA A 168 16.99 1.11 -20.41
N TRP A 169 16.64 1.71 -19.27
CA TRP A 169 17.35 2.87 -18.72
C TRP A 169 18.55 2.49 -17.85
N LEU A 170 18.34 1.91 -16.67
CA LEU A 170 19.42 1.56 -15.73
C LEU A 170 20.36 0.51 -16.33
N GLY A 171 19.79 -0.51 -16.98
CA GLY A 171 20.58 -1.53 -17.69
C GLY A 171 21.38 -0.98 -18.87
N GLY A 172 20.95 0.15 -19.45
CA GLY A 172 21.64 0.85 -20.53
C GLY A 172 22.81 1.73 -20.08
N LEU A 173 23.01 1.94 -18.78
CA LEU A 173 24.10 2.79 -18.29
C LEU A 173 25.48 2.11 -18.43
N ALA A 174 25.59 0.82 -18.11
CA ALA A 174 26.83 0.06 -18.28
C ALA A 174 27.34 0.03 -19.74
N PRO A 175 26.53 -0.24 -20.77
CA PRO A 175 26.98 -0.16 -22.15
C PRO A 175 27.33 1.28 -22.58
N LEU A 176 26.64 2.31 -22.06
CA LEU A 176 27.05 3.71 -22.31
C LEU A 176 28.40 4.05 -21.69
N LEU A 177 28.71 3.53 -20.50
CA LEU A 177 30.02 3.68 -19.86
C LEU A 177 31.11 3.04 -20.73
N VAL A 178 30.86 1.83 -21.26
CA VAL A 178 31.78 1.15 -22.20
C VAL A 178 31.98 1.97 -23.47
N LEU A 179 30.90 2.48 -24.09
CA LEU A 179 30.97 3.31 -25.29
C LEU A 179 31.75 4.61 -25.02
N THR A 180 31.49 5.28 -23.91
CA THR A 180 32.17 6.51 -23.50
C THR A 180 33.66 6.28 -23.23
N ALA A 181 34.03 5.11 -22.68
CA ALA A 181 35.41 4.74 -22.40
C ALA A 181 36.20 4.34 -23.68
N THR A 182 35.52 3.94 -24.75
CA THR A 182 36.17 3.33 -25.93
C THR A 182 36.11 4.18 -27.19
N LEU A 183 34.98 4.85 -27.44
CA LEU A 183 34.75 5.58 -28.68
C LEU A 183 35.34 6.99 -28.67
N PRO A 184 35.61 7.58 -29.85
CA PRO A 184 35.96 8.99 -29.96
C PRO A 184 34.75 9.89 -29.61
N ALA A 185 35.02 11.12 -29.17
CA ALA A 185 34.00 12.04 -28.63
C ALA A 185 32.76 12.27 -29.55
N PRO A 186 32.90 12.41 -30.88
CA PRO A 186 31.73 12.55 -31.76
C PRO A 186 30.80 11.33 -31.75
N ALA A 187 31.39 10.13 -31.77
CA ALA A 187 30.63 8.88 -31.70
C ALA A 187 29.97 8.67 -30.32
N VAL A 188 30.62 9.11 -29.24
CA VAL A 188 30.02 9.13 -27.89
C VAL A 188 28.81 10.07 -27.85
N ALA A 189 28.93 11.28 -28.39
CA ALA A 189 27.83 12.24 -28.45
C ALA A 189 26.62 11.69 -29.24
N MET A 190 26.85 10.95 -30.33
CA MET A 190 25.79 10.26 -31.07
C MET A 190 25.07 9.22 -30.21
N ALA A 191 25.81 8.37 -29.48
CA ALA A 191 25.22 7.37 -28.58
C ALA A 191 24.37 8.02 -27.49
N LEU A 192 24.89 9.06 -26.82
CA LEU A 192 24.17 9.79 -25.77
C LEU A 192 22.87 10.43 -26.27
N ARG A 193 22.89 11.04 -27.47
CA ARG A 193 21.68 11.62 -28.08
C ARG A 193 20.60 10.59 -28.37
N ARG A 194 20.97 9.37 -28.79
CA ARG A 194 20.00 8.28 -29.02
C ARG A 194 19.50 7.65 -27.73
N PHE A 195 20.34 7.58 -26.71
CA PHE A 195 19.92 7.09 -25.39
C PHE A 195 18.97 8.06 -24.68
N SER A 196 19.14 9.37 -24.90
CA SER A 196 18.38 10.42 -24.23
C SER A 196 16.85 10.31 -24.29
N PRO A 197 16.20 10.12 -25.47
CA PRO A 197 14.75 9.92 -25.54
C PRO A 197 14.32 8.62 -24.86
N LEU A 198 15.07 7.53 -25.05
CA LEU A 198 14.79 6.24 -24.41
C LEU A 198 14.84 6.34 -22.89
N GLY A 199 15.85 7.03 -22.35
CA GLY A 199 15.98 7.28 -20.90
C GLY A 199 14.82 8.12 -20.35
N VAL A 200 14.39 9.18 -21.03
CA VAL A 200 13.24 9.99 -20.58
C VAL A 200 11.94 9.21 -20.64
N SER A 201 11.66 8.50 -21.73
CA SER A 201 10.47 7.65 -21.84
C SER A 201 10.45 6.59 -20.74
N ALA A 202 11.59 5.95 -20.47
CA ALA A 202 11.71 4.98 -19.38
C ALA A 202 11.45 5.61 -18.01
N VAL A 203 12.01 6.80 -17.71
CA VAL A 203 11.76 7.49 -16.43
C VAL A 203 10.28 7.86 -16.26
N LEU A 204 9.60 8.31 -17.30
CA LEU A 204 8.16 8.61 -17.26
C LEU A 204 7.33 7.36 -16.97
N VAL A 205 7.67 6.25 -17.63
CA VAL A 205 7.03 4.95 -17.40
C VAL A 205 7.28 4.46 -15.97
N LEU A 206 8.51 4.58 -15.45
CA LEU A 206 8.87 4.23 -14.08
C LEU A 206 8.08 5.06 -13.07
N ALA A 207 7.91 6.36 -13.30
CA ALA A 207 7.13 7.23 -12.43
C ALA A 207 5.65 6.82 -12.39
N GLY A 208 5.02 6.60 -13.55
CA GLY A 208 3.62 6.19 -13.63
C GLY A 208 3.36 4.82 -13.00
N THR A 209 4.20 3.83 -13.32
CA THR A 209 4.08 2.48 -12.74
C THR A 209 4.39 2.46 -11.24
N ALA A 210 5.36 3.25 -10.77
CA ALA A 210 5.67 3.36 -9.33
C ALA A 210 4.49 3.95 -8.55
N LEU A 211 3.77 4.94 -9.09
CA LEU A 211 2.60 5.51 -8.43
C LEU A 211 1.47 4.48 -8.30
N ALA A 212 1.19 3.73 -9.38
CA ALA A 212 0.18 2.66 -9.37
C ALA A 212 0.52 1.54 -8.36
N GLN A 213 1.79 1.17 -8.25
CA GLN A 213 2.23 0.17 -7.28
C GLN A 213 2.24 0.72 -5.84
N ALA A 214 2.61 1.98 -5.63
CA ALA A 214 2.61 2.62 -4.32
C ALA A 214 1.20 2.64 -3.71
N SER A 215 0.17 2.93 -4.50
CA SER A 215 -1.21 2.89 -3.98
C SER A 215 -1.62 1.49 -3.50
N ALA A 216 -1.14 0.43 -4.14
CA ALA A 216 -1.53 -0.94 -3.81
C ALA A 216 -0.74 -1.55 -2.65
N PHE A 217 0.54 -1.19 -2.50
CA PHE A 217 1.43 -1.82 -1.50
C PHE A 217 1.79 -0.91 -0.32
N ILE A 218 1.63 0.42 -0.46
CA ILE A 218 1.93 1.39 0.60
C ILE A 218 0.66 1.86 1.32
N GLY A 219 -0.47 1.98 0.61
CA GLY A 219 -1.77 2.33 1.19
C GLY A 219 -1.95 3.80 1.60
N GLY A 220 -0.87 4.55 1.84
CA GLY A 220 -0.91 5.98 2.11
C GLY A 220 0.30 6.50 2.89
N LEU A 221 0.14 7.68 3.49
CA LEU A 221 1.21 8.36 4.25
C LEU A 221 1.61 7.58 5.52
N SER A 222 0.63 6.98 6.21
CA SER A 222 0.88 6.13 7.37
C SER A 222 1.71 4.90 7.02
N GLY A 223 1.39 4.23 5.91
CA GLY A 223 2.19 3.11 5.40
C GLY A 223 3.59 3.54 4.96
N LEU A 224 3.74 4.72 4.34
CA LEU A 224 5.04 5.24 3.88
C LEU A 224 5.98 5.58 5.05
N LEU A 225 5.47 6.22 6.10
CA LEU A 225 6.28 6.75 7.19
C LEU A 225 6.32 5.84 8.42
N GLY A 226 5.28 5.02 8.62
CA GLY A 226 5.09 4.20 9.82
C GLY A 226 5.41 2.71 9.66
N THR A 227 5.86 2.25 8.48
CA THR A 227 6.20 0.83 8.26
C THR A 227 7.62 0.65 7.77
N GLY A 228 8.23 -0.51 8.04
CA GLY A 228 9.56 -0.84 7.53
C GLY A 228 9.61 -0.92 6.01
N TYR A 229 8.51 -1.37 5.37
CA TYR A 229 8.36 -1.35 3.91
C TYR A 229 8.39 0.09 3.37
N GLY A 230 7.66 1.00 4.01
CA GLY A 230 7.63 2.41 3.67
C GLY A 230 8.99 3.10 3.79
N HIS A 231 9.80 2.76 4.79
CA HIS A 231 11.15 3.29 4.96
C HIS A 231 12.08 2.88 3.81
N ILE A 232 12.06 1.60 3.40
CA ILE A 232 12.84 1.13 2.25
C ILE A 232 12.34 1.80 0.96
N ALA A 233 11.03 1.99 0.81
CA ALA A 233 10.46 2.70 -0.33
C ALA A 233 10.90 4.17 -0.38
N THR A 234 10.96 4.84 0.77
CA THR A 234 11.44 6.23 0.89
C THR A 234 12.93 6.33 0.56
N LEU A 235 13.76 5.39 1.02
CA LEU A 235 15.16 5.29 0.63
C LEU A 235 15.30 5.10 -0.90
N LYS A 236 14.55 4.15 -1.48
CA LYS A 236 14.54 3.90 -2.94
C LYS A 236 14.15 5.15 -3.72
N LEU A 237 13.11 5.86 -3.28
CA LEU A 237 12.65 7.10 -3.90
C LEU A 237 13.72 8.20 -3.81
N SER A 238 14.37 8.35 -2.66
CA SER A 238 15.41 9.36 -2.45
C SER A 238 16.63 9.11 -3.35
N LEU A 239 17.08 7.85 -3.42
CA LEU A 239 18.15 7.43 -4.32
C LEU A 239 17.77 7.63 -5.79
N PHE A 240 16.52 7.34 -6.16
CA PHE A 240 16.02 7.55 -7.52
C PHE A 240 15.98 9.03 -7.91
N LEU A 241 15.50 9.91 -7.02
CA LEU A 241 15.48 11.36 -7.27
C LEU A 241 16.89 11.93 -7.42
N LEU A 242 17.83 11.47 -6.58
CA LEU A 242 19.25 11.81 -6.73
C LEU A 242 19.81 11.34 -8.08
N LEU A 243 19.48 10.12 -8.51
CA LEU A 243 19.89 9.58 -9.80
C LEU A 243 19.34 10.40 -10.97
N VAL A 244 18.06 10.78 -10.94
CA VAL A 244 17.42 11.63 -11.97
C VAL A 244 18.09 13.01 -12.02
N MET A 245 18.45 13.59 -10.85
CA MET A 245 19.17 14.86 -10.79
C MET A 245 20.55 14.75 -11.47
N VAL A 246 21.33 13.72 -11.16
CA VAL A 246 22.64 13.49 -11.81
C VAL A 246 22.48 13.26 -13.31
N ALA A 247 21.49 12.46 -13.73
CA ALA A 247 21.19 12.22 -15.14
C ALA A 247 20.79 13.49 -15.89
N ALA A 248 20.04 14.39 -15.25
CA ALA A 248 19.70 15.69 -15.81
C ALA A 248 20.94 16.57 -16.02
N VAL A 249 21.86 16.61 -15.04
CA VAL A 249 23.15 17.33 -15.17
C VAL A 249 23.98 16.74 -16.31
N ASN A 250 24.08 15.42 -16.40
CA ASN A 250 24.81 14.73 -17.46
C ASN A 250 24.25 15.05 -18.86
N ARG A 251 22.93 15.08 -19.00
CA ARG A 251 22.24 15.43 -20.24
C ARG A 251 22.43 16.89 -20.63
N PHE A 252 22.03 17.83 -19.76
CA PHE A 252 21.90 19.24 -20.12
C PHE A 252 23.20 20.04 -19.96
N VAL A 253 24.19 19.52 -19.24
CA VAL A 253 25.46 20.22 -19.00
C VAL A 253 26.63 19.51 -19.67
N LEU A 254 26.86 18.23 -19.37
CA LEU A 254 28.07 17.54 -19.84
C LEU A 254 27.99 17.11 -21.31
N THR A 255 26.83 16.59 -21.74
CA THR A 255 26.64 16.12 -23.12
C THR A 255 26.71 17.25 -24.14
N GLU A 256 26.07 18.40 -23.86
CA GLU A 256 26.12 19.58 -24.76
C GLU A 256 27.55 20.14 -24.91
N ARG A 257 28.33 20.12 -23.82
CA ARG A 257 29.73 20.55 -23.84
C ARG A 257 30.61 19.60 -24.63
N LEU A 258 30.39 18.29 -24.52
CA LEU A 258 31.11 17.29 -25.31
C LEU A 258 30.81 17.41 -26.82
N ALA A 259 29.59 17.82 -27.16
CA ALA A 259 29.15 18.03 -28.54
C ALA A 259 29.62 19.38 -29.14
N GLY A 260 30.33 20.22 -28.38
CA GLY A 260 30.89 21.49 -28.87
C GLY A 260 29.86 22.61 -29.11
N ILE A 261 28.64 22.48 -28.59
CA ILE A 261 27.53 23.42 -28.86
C ILE A 261 27.60 24.71 -28.02
N ARG A 262 28.32 24.68 -26.88
CA ARG A 262 28.56 25.87 -26.03
C ARG A 262 30.05 26.24 -26.03
N PRO A 263 30.41 27.54 -26.07
CA PRO A 263 31.81 27.98 -26.05
C PRO A 263 32.52 27.51 -24.76
N ALA A 264 33.63 26.79 -24.93
CA ALA A 264 34.24 26.01 -23.87
C ALA A 264 35.22 26.84 -23.01
N ARG A 265 34.93 26.96 -21.71
CA ARG A 265 35.98 27.27 -20.69
C ARG A 265 36.79 26.03 -20.27
N MET A 266 36.44 24.82 -20.73
CA MET A 266 36.95 23.54 -20.22
C MET A 266 37.43 22.60 -21.34
N ARG A 267 38.59 21.95 -21.16
CA ARG A 267 39.20 21.04 -22.17
C ARG A 267 38.32 19.78 -22.40
N PRO A 268 38.18 19.27 -23.64
CA PRO A 268 37.37 18.07 -23.96
C PRO A 268 37.74 16.82 -23.17
N ALA A 269 39.03 16.62 -22.88
CA ALA A 269 39.51 15.50 -22.07
C ALA A 269 38.96 15.52 -20.64
N ARG A 270 38.86 16.71 -20.01
CA ARG A 270 38.26 16.87 -18.67
C ARG A 270 36.76 16.59 -18.70
N ALA A 271 36.06 17.05 -19.74
CA ALA A 271 34.63 16.78 -19.90
C ALA A 271 34.34 15.28 -20.06
N ARG A 272 35.19 14.55 -20.79
CA ARG A 272 35.09 13.08 -20.92
C ARG A 272 35.33 12.36 -19.59
N LEU A 273 36.35 12.75 -18.83
CA LEU A 273 36.63 12.17 -17.51
C LEU A 273 35.46 12.38 -16.54
N LEU A 274 34.93 13.61 -16.47
CA LEU A 274 33.77 13.93 -15.62
C LEU A 274 32.53 13.11 -16.03
N LEU A 275 32.31 12.92 -17.33
CA LEU A 275 31.21 12.09 -17.82
C LEU A 275 31.38 10.61 -17.42
N LEU A 276 32.59 10.06 -17.50
CA LEU A 276 32.87 8.69 -17.06
C LEU A 276 32.63 8.52 -15.56
N LEU A 277 33.12 9.45 -14.74
CA LEU A 277 32.88 9.43 -13.29
C LEU A 277 31.39 9.55 -12.97
N ALA A 278 30.67 10.45 -13.65
CA ALA A 278 29.25 10.62 -13.44
C ALA A 278 28.44 9.38 -13.86
N LEU A 279 28.75 8.76 -15.00
CA LEU A 279 28.13 7.50 -15.42
C LEU A 279 28.44 6.36 -14.45
N ALA A 280 29.66 6.29 -13.91
CA ALA A 280 30.00 5.30 -12.89
C ALA A 280 29.18 5.53 -11.60
N CYS A 281 29.03 6.78 -11.16
CA CYS A 281 28.15 7.14 -10.05
C CYS A 281 26.68 6.76 -10.32
N GLU A 282 26.18 7.00 -11.53
CA GLU A 282 24.82 6.62 -11.92
C GLU A 282 24.61 5.10 -11.92
N VAL A 283 25.58 4.32 -12.41
CA VAL A 283 25.53 2.85 -12.36
C VAL A 283 25.47 2.37 -10.92
N THR A 284 26.31 2.92 -10.04
CA THR A 284 26.32 2.56 -8.61
C THR A 284 25.02 2.95 -7.90
N ALA A 285 24.53 4.18 -8.12
CA ALA A 285 23.26 4.63 -7.54
C ALA A 285 22.07 3.82 -8.07
N GLY A 286 22.04 3.51 -9.38
CA GLY A 286 21.07 2.61 -9.98
C GLY A 286 21.12 1.21 -9.39
N ALA A 287 22.31 0.68 -9.12
CA ALA A 287 22.47 -0.60 -8.44
C ALA A 287 21.88 -0.58 -7.02
N SER A 288 22.10 0.50 -6.26
CA SER A 288 21.50 0.69 -4.93
C SER A 288 19.97 0.78 -4.98
N VAL A 289 19.40 1.45 -5.99
CA VAL A 289 17.94 1.50 -6.21
C VAL A 289 17.36 0.11 -6.47
N VAL A 290 18.03 -0.71 -7.28
CA VAL A 290 17.60 -2.09 -7.57
C VAL A 290 17.76 -2.99 -6.34
N ALA A 291 18.83 -2.80 -5.55
CA ALA A 291 18.99 -3.51 -4.29
C ALA A 291 17.84 -3.17 -3.33
N ALA A 292 17.53 -1.89 -3.12
CA ALA A 292 16.38 -1.49 -2.30
C ALA A 292 15.06 -2.09 -2.82
N ALA A 293 14.87 -2.14 -4.15
CA ALA A 293 13.70 -2.80 -4.74
C ALA A 293 13.65 -4.32 -4.47
N ALA A 294 14.79 -5.01 -4.48
CA ALA A 294 14.85 -6.43 -4.14
C ALA A 294 14.49 -6.69 -2.68
N PHE A 295 14.92 -5.82 -1.75
CA PHE A 295 14.52 -5.88 -0.34
C PHE A 295 13.02 -5.58 -0.15
N LEU A 296 12.45 -4.61 -0.87
CA LEU A 296 10.99 -4.38 -0.88
C LEU A 296 10.22 -5.62 -1.34
N ALA A 297 10.70 -6.28 -2.38
CA ALA A 297 10.03 -7.47 -2.91
C ALA A 297 10.14 -8.69 -1.97
N ALA A 298 11.04 -8.66 -0.99
CA ALA A 298 11.21 -9.71 0.03
C ALA A 298 10.52 -9.37 1.36
N SER A 299 10.11 -8.12 1.58
CA SER A 299 9.42 -7.69 2.79
C SER A 299 7.90 -7.71 2.64
N MET A 300 7.19 -7.83 3.76
CA MET A 300 5.74 -7.73 3.78
C MET A 300 5.28 -6.33 3.34
N PRO A 301 4.33 -6.17 2.41
CA PRO A 301 3.81 -4.87 2.00
C PRO A 301 3.31 -4.05 3.20
N ALA A 302 3.39 -2.72 3.11
CA ALA A 302 2.96 -1.86 4.20
C ALA A 302 1.46 -1.94 4.47
N THR A 303 0.65 -2.26 3.45
CA THR A 303 -0.80 -2.49 3.59
C THR A 303 -1.14 -3.67 4.49
N HIS A 304 -0.19 -4.58 4.75
CA HIS A 304 -0.36 -5.71 5.66
C HIS A 304 0.36 -5.50 7.01
N GLN A 305 0.88 -4.29 7.27
CA GLN A 305 1.54 -3.92 8.52
C GLN A 305 0.73 -2.85 9.25
N GLN A 306 0.71 -2.92 10.59
CA GLN A 306 0.20 -1.83 11.41
C GLN A 306 1.23 -0.68 11.43
N PRO A 307 0.90 0.51 10.91
CA PRO A 307 1.86 1.60 10.82
C PRO A 307 2.06 2.29 12.17
N ILE A 308 3.29 2.32 12.67
CA ILE A 308 3.66 3.07 13.89
C ILE A 308 3.89 4.53 13.49
N TRP A 309 2.95 5.39 13.82
CA TRP A 309 3.03 6.80 13.45
C TRP A 309 4.14 7.52 14.25
N PRO A 310 5.10 8.19 13.58
CA PRO A 310 6.29 8.72 14.26
C PRO A 310 6.13 10.14 14.82
N PHE A 311 4.99 10.82 14.60
CA PHE A 311 4.80 12.22 14.99
C PHE A 311 3.65 12.38 16.00
N ALA A 312 3.72 13.41 16.85
CA ALA A 312 2.67 13.73 17.82
C ALA A 312 1.40 14.34 17.20
N TRP A 313 1.39 14.57 15.89
CA TRP A 313 0.30 15.18 15.15
C TRP A 313 0.05 14.42 13.84
N ARG A 314 -1.19 14.41 13.37
CA ARG A 314 -1.58 13.85 12.07
C ARG A 314 -2.41 14.83 11.26
N PRO A 315 -2.31 14.81 9.92
CA PRO A 315 -3.20 15.56 9.07
C PRO A 315 -4.66 15.14 9.26
N SER A 316 -5.57 16.11 9.32
CA SER A 316 -7.01 15.92 9.34
C SER A 316 -7.72 16.99 8.53
N LEU A 317 -8.75 16.58 7.79
CA LEU A 317 -9.62 17.49 7.04
C LEU A 317 -10.90 17.83 7.80
N THR A 318 -11.09 17.31 9.02
CA THR A 318 -12.30 17.54 9.83
C THR A 318 -12.57 19.01 10.09
N ALA A 319 -11.53 19.82 10.29
CA ALA A 319 -11.65 21.26 10.47
C ALA A 319 -12.26 21.99 9.25
N LEU A 320 -12.20 21.41 8.04
CA LEU A 320 -12.80 22.01 6.85
C LEU A 320 -14.33 21.88 6.80
N ALA A 321 -14.93 21.08 7.70
CA ALA A 321 -16.38 21.01 7.84
C ALA A 321 -16.94 22.35 8.34
N ASP A 322 -16.22 23.06 9.21
CA ASP A 322 -16.59 24.38 9.70
C ASP A 322 -16.31 25.47 8.62
N PRO A 323 -17.33 26.25 8.19
CA PRO A 323 -17.16 27.30 7.18
C PRO A 323 -16.17 28.42 7.56
N ALA A 324 -16.00 28.74 8.85
CA ALA A 324 -15.06 29.75 9.31
C ALA A 324 -13.62 29.22 9.23
N LEU A 325 -13.36 28.04 9.78
CA LEU A 325 -12.05 27.39 9.72
C LEU A 325 -11.64 27.09 8.27
N ARG A 326 -12.58 26.60 7.44
CA ARG A 326 -12.34 26.36 6.01
C ARG A 326 -11.85 27.60 5.27
N ARG A 327 -12.48 28.76 5.49
CA ARG A 327 -12.06 30.03 4.87
C ARG A 327 -10.66 30.44 5.31
N ALA A 328 -10.36 30.34 6.61
CA ALA A 328 -9.05 30.67 7.15
C ALA A 328 -7.95 29.76 6.58
N VAL A 329 -8.19 28.44 6.53
CA VAL A 329 -7.26 27.47 5.97
C VAL A 329 -7.01 27.70 4.47
N ILE A 330 -8.06 27.98 3.69
CA ILE A 330 -7.91 28.27 2.25
C ILE A 330 -7.09 29.54 2.04
N ALA A 331 -7.38 30.62 2.78
CA ALA A 331 -6.62 31.86 2.68
C ALA A 331 -5.14 31.65 3.05
N ALA A 332 -4.87 30.88 4.11
CA ALA A 332 -3.52 30.52 4.52
C ALA A 332 -2.79 29.68 3.45
N ALA A 333 -3.46 28.68 2.86
CA ALA A 333 -2.89 27.87 1.80
C ALA A 333 -2.54 28.70 0.54
N LEU A 334 -3.42 29.63 0.15
CA LEU A 334 -3.15 30.57 -0.94
C LEU A 334 -1.96 31.48 -0.62
N ALA A 335 -1.87 32.01 0.60
CA ALA A 335 -0.74 32.83 1.04
C ALA A 335 0.58 32.04 1.02
N CYS A 336 0.58 30.78 1.47
CA CYS A 336 1.74 29.88 1.31
C CYS A 336 2.12 29.66 -0.17
N GLY A 337 1.13 29.56 -1.06
CA GLY A 337 1.37 29.48 -2.51
C GLY A 337 2.05 30.74 -3.07
N VAL A 338 1.60 31.93 -2.65
CA VAL A 338 2.24 33.21 -2.99
C VAL A 338 3.68 33.26 -2.47
N ALA A 339 3.91 32.84 -1.23
CA ALA A 339 5.27 32.75 -0.67
C ALA A 339 6.16 31.80 -1.48
N GLY A 340 5.65 30.63 -1.88
CA GLY A 340 6.36 29.69 -2.75
C GLY A 340 6.76 30.30 -4.10
N ALA A 341 5.85 31.07 -4.72
CA ALA A 341 6.14 31.79 -5.96
C ALA A 341 7.22 32.88 -5.76
N LEU A 342 7.17 33.63 -4.66
CA LEU A 342 8.20 34.61 -4.29
C LEU A 342 9.56 33.94 -4.07
N ALA A 343 9.61 32.79 -3.40
CA ALA A 343 10.85 32.04 -3.20
C ALA A 343 11.44 31.54 -4.54
N ALA A 344 10.61 30.96 -5.40
CA ALA A 344 11.01 30.51 -6.74
C ALA A 344 11.53 31.68 -7.59
N MET A 345 10.85 32.82 -7.54
CA MET A 345 11.27 34.07 -8.18
C MET A 345 12.64 34.54 -7.68
N GLY A 346 12.85 34.52 -6.36
CA GLY A 346 14.13 34.89 -5.74
C GLY A 346 15.28 33.95 -6.11
N LEU A 347 14.99 32.66 -6.33
CA LEU A 347 15.97 31.68 -6.81
C LEU A 347 16.29 31.85 -8.31
N ALA A 348 15.29 32.21 -9.12
CA ALA A 348 15.44 32.40 -10.56
C ALA A 348 16.17 33.72 -10.91
N TRP A 349 15.88 34.81 -10.20
CA TRP A 349 16.42 36.15 -10.50
C TRP A 349 17.30 36.69 -9.39
N ARG A 350 18.62 36.64 -9.63
CA ARG A 350 19.65 37.11 -8.67
C ARG A 350 19.45 38.55 -8.17
N ARG A 351 18.83 39.43 -8.98
CA ARG A 351 18.59 40.84 -8.63
C ARG A 351 17.55 41.03 -7.51
N VAL A 352 16.58 40.13 -7.38
CA VAL A 352 15.48 40.23 -6.41
C VAL A 352 15.54 39.14 -5.33
N ARG A 353 16.64 38.39 -5.26
CA ARG A 353 16.79 37.21 -4.40
C ARG A 353 16.44 37.50 -2.93
N TRP A 354 17.16 38.42 -2.32
CA TRP A 354 16.98 38.73 -0.90
C TRP A 354 15.63 39.35 -0.55
N PRO A 355 15.11 40.38 -1.27
CA PRO A 355 13.79 40.91 -0.96
C PRO A 355 12.67 39.89 -1.18
N ALA A 356 12.75 39.06 -2.23
CA ALA A 356 11.73 38.03 -2.49
C ALA A 356 11.75 36.91 -1.44
N LEU A 357 12.94 36.48 -0.98
CA LEU A 357 13.06 35.49 0.09
C LEU A 357 12.61 36.05 1.44
N ALA A 358 12.90 37.32 1.75
CA ALA A 358 12.42 37.97 2.97
C ALA A 358 10.89 38.11 2.97
N ALA A 359 10.30 38.58 1.87
CA ALA A 359 8.85 38.65 1.72
C ALA A 359 8.19 37.26 1.82
N SER A 360 8.77 36.24 1.19
CA SER A 360 8.33 34.85 1.33
C SER A 360 8.35 34.39 2.79
N ALA A 361 9.40 34.71 3.55
CA ALA A 361 9.51 34.31 4.95
C ALA A 361 8.44 35.00 5.82
N VAL A 362 8.19 36.29 5.61
CA VAL A 362 7.13 37.03 6.32
C VAL A 362 5.75 36.46 6.02
N VAL A 363 5.43 36.21 4.75
CA VAL A 363 4.14 35.62 4.35
C VAL A 363 3.96 34.24 4.98
N LEU A 364 5.00 33.40 5.00
CA LEU A 364 4.94 32.09 5.67
C LEU A 364 4.72 32.23 7.18
N ALA A 365 5.43 33.14 7.85
CA ALA A 365 5.29 33.34 9.29
C ALA A 365 3.86 33.74 9.70
N LEU A 366 3.16 34.51 8.86
CA LEU A 366 1.77 34.91 9.09
C LEU A 366 0.77 33.83 8.67
N ALA A 367 1.03 33.09 7.58
CA ALA A 367 0.09 32.13 7.02
C ALA A 367 0.10 30.77 7.74
N VAL A 368 1.28 30.25 8.11
CA VAL A 368 1.43 28.88 8.65
C VAL A 368 0.62 28.61 9.92
N PRO A 369 0.50 29.53 10.91
CA PRO A 369 -0.32 29.30 12.10
C PRO A 369 -1.79 28.99 11.79
N HIS A 370 -2.35 29.57 10.72
CA HIS A 370 -3.73 29.32 10.29
C HIS A 370 -3.94 27.95 9.64
N LEU A 371 -2.86 27.19 9.37
CA LEU A 371 -2.93 25.80 8.93
C LEU A 371 -2.97 24.81 10.11
N GLN A 372 -2.78 25.27 11.36
CA GLN A 372 -2.83 24.42 12.55
C GLN A 372 -4.10 23.57 12.68
N PRO A 373 -5.32 24.04 12.31
CA PRO A 373 -6.53 23.21 12.36
C PRO A 373 -6.50 21.97 11.45
N LEU A 374 -5.58 21.91 10.47
CA LEU A 374 -5.36 20.71 9.66
C LEU A 374 -4.54 19.64 10.38
N LEU A 375 -4.04 19.93 11.59
CA LEU A 375 -3.25 19.02 12.41
C LEU A 375 -4.00 18.74 13.71
N ILE A 376 -4.24 17.47 13.98
CA ILE A 376 -4.81 17.02 15.26
C ILE A 376 -3.79 16.13 16.00
N PRO A 377 -3.87 16.05 17.33
CA PRO A 377 -3.02 15.14 18.10
C PRO A 377 -3.08 13.72 17.54
N ALA A 378 -1.94 13.04 17.54
CA ALA A 378 -1.81 11.68 17.07
C ALA A 378 -0.96 10.88 18.05
N TYR A 379 -1.20 9.58 18.02
CA TYR A 379 -0.49 8.58 18.79
C TYR A 379 0.14 7.57 17.85
N PRO A 380 1.14 6.80 18.31
CA PRO A 380 1.75 5.74 17.51
C PRO A 380 0.75 4.78 16.85
N SER A 381 -0.40 4.51 17.49
CA SER A 381 -1.45 3.64 16.94
C SER A 381 -2.58 4.38 16.21
N SER A 382 -2.54 5.70 15.99
CA SER A 382 -3.64 6.46 15.36
C SER A 382 -4.05 5.99 13.94
N PHE A 383 -3.21 5.20 13.28
CA PHE A 383 -3.49 4.62 11.96
C PHE A 383 -3.59 3.10 12.01
N TYR A 384 -3.72 2.52 13.20
CA TYR A 384 -3.98 1.10 13.33
C TYR A 384 -5.40 0.78 12.88
N THR A 385 -5.55 -0.38 12.25
CA THR A 385 -6.84 -0.93 11.82
C THR A 385 -7.17 -2.16 12.66
N SER A 386 -8.45 -2.35 12.98
CA SER A 386 -8.87 -3.50 13.79
C SER A 386 -8.67 -4.81 13.01
N PRO A 387 -7.94 -5.81 13.56
CA PRO A 387 -7.73 -7.11 12.92
C PRO A 387 -8.89 -8.09 13.14
N THR A 388 -9.87 -7.73 13.97
CA THR A 388 -11.05 -8.55 14.28
C THR A 388 -12.15 -8.42 13.23
N GLU A 389 -11.98 -7.52 12.27
CA GLU A 389 -12.89 -7.29 11.14
C GLU A 389 -14.34 -7.01 11.56
N PHE A 390 -14.54 -6.43 12.75
CA PHE A 390 -15.86 -6.22 13.33
C PHE A 390 -16.70 -7.52 13.42
N ALA A 391 -16.05 -8.66 13.69
CA ALA A 391 -16.73 -9.95 13.80
C ALA A 391 -17.77 -9.97 14.92
N ASP A 392 -18.88 -10.68 14.69
CA ASP A 392 -19.96 -10.86 15.66
C ASP A 392 -19.43 -11.40 17.01
N SER A 393 -18.54 -12.39 16.94
CA SER A 393 -17.92 -13.01 18.08
C SER A 393 -16.96 -12.06 18.80
N ALA A 394 -16.34 -11.10 18.08
CA ALA A 394 -15.51 -10.06 18.67
C ALA A 394 -16.35 -9.04 19.45
N ILE A 395 -17.48 -8.59 18.88
CA ILE A 395 -18.44 -7.71 19.55
C ILE A 395 -18.95 -8.37 20.84
N VAL A 396 -19.39 -9.63 20.78
CA VAL A 396 -19.94 -10.36 21.93
C VAL A 396 -18.88 -10.62 23.01
N ARG A 397 -17.65 -10.95 22.63
CA ARG A 397 -16.53 -11.07 23.59
C ARG A 397 -16.19 -9.72 24.22
N GLY A 398 -16.21 -8.65 23.43
CA GLY A 398 -16.03 -7.27 23.87
C GLY A 398 -17.05 -6.85 24.92
N ALA A 399 -18.33 -7.18 24.75
CA ALA A 399 -19.38 -6.91 25.73
C ALA A 399 -19.06 -7.50 27.11
N ARG A 400 -18.63 -8.78 27.13
CA ARG A 400 -18.25 -9.46 28.38
C ARG A 400 -16.98 -8.87 29.00
N LEU A 401 -16.04 -8.40 28.18
CA LEU A 401 -14.85 -7.72 28.65
C LEU A 401 -15.20 -6.35 29.27
N PHE A 402 -16.11 -5.61 28.64
CA PHE A 402 -16.56 -4.31 29.11
C PHE A 402 -17.24 -4.40 30.48
N GLU A 403 -18.16 -5.36 30.64
CA GLU A 403 -18.84 -5.62 31.91
C GLU A 403 -17.85 -5.88 33.06
N ARG A 404 -16.81 -6.69 32.81
CA ARG A 404 -15.82 -7.05 33.84
C ARG A 404 -14.81 -5.96 34.16
N ASN A 405 -14.46 -5.10 33.20
CA ASN A 405 -13.29 -4.22 33.32
C ASN A 405 -13.62 -2.73 33.26
N CYS A 406 -14.70 -2.34 32.58
CA CYS A 406 -14.97 -0.95 32.20
C CYS A 406 -16.22 -0.40 32.90
N ALA A 407 -17.25 -1.24 33.09
CA ALA A 407 -18.55 -0.83 33.64
C ALA A 407 -18.47 -0.28 35.07
N VAL A 408 -17.44 -0.64 35.84
CA VAL A 408 -17.22 -0.09 37.20
C VAL A 408 -17.07 1.44 37.20
N CYS A 409 -16.48 2.01 36.15
CA CYS A 409 -16.33 3.46 35.98
C CYS A 409 -17.32 4.01 34.95
N HIS A 410 -17.47 3.35 33.79
CA HIS A 410 -18.28 3.86 32.69
C HIS A 410 -19.78 3.51 32.80
N GLY A 411 -20.18 2.71 33.79
CA GLY A 411 -21.55 2.22 33.92
C GLY A 411 -21.83 1.05 32.96
N ALA A 412 -22.87 0.25 33.27
CA ALA A 412 -23.24 -0.90 32.42
C ALA A 412 -23.74 -0.47 31.04
N SER A 413 -24.35 0.72 30.95
CA SER A 413 -24.84 1.32 29.71
C SER A 413 -23.81 2.22 29.02
N GLY A 414 -22.64 2.46 29.64
CA GLY A 414 -21.57 3.27 29.06
C GLY A 414 -21.68 4.79 29.26
N HIS A 415 -22.64 5.30 30.02
CA HIS A 415 -22.90 6.74 30.19
C HIS A 415 -21.89 7.49 31.08
N GLY A 416 -20.87 6.80 31.62
CA GLY A 416 -19.91 7.41 32.54
C GLY A 416 -20.39 7.49 33.99
N ASP A 417 -21.44 6.75 34.34
CA ASP A 417 -22.17 6.82 35.61
C ASP A 417 -21.95 5.60 36.52
N GLY A 418 -20.84 4.87 36.31
CA GLY A 418 -20.51 3.69 37.08
C GLY A 418 -20.31 3.97 38.58
N PRO A 419 -20.36 2.94 39.45
CA PRO A 419 -20.24 3.12 40.89
C PRO A 419 -18.96 3.85 41.33
N ALA A 420 -17.86 3.72 40.58
CA ALA A 420 -16.60 4.42 40.83
C ALA A 420 -16.54 5.84 40.21
N ALA A 421 -17.47 6.22 39.33
CA ALA A 421 -17.47 7.52 38.67
C ALA A 421 -17.56 8.68 39.66
N ARG A 422 -18.39 8.54 40.70
CA ARG A 422 -18.59 9.57 41.75
C ARG A 422 -17.33 9.90 42.54
N ALA A 423 -16.39 8.96 42.62
CA ALA A 423 -15.13 9.14 43.34
C ALA A 423 -13.99 9.66 42.44
N SER A 424 -14.22 9.78 41.13
CA SER A 424 -13.20 10.23 40.19
C SER A 424 -13.12 11.76 40.14
N PRO A 425 -11.92 12.36 40.24
CA PRO A 425 -11.75 13.81 40.09
C PRO A 425 -12.16 14.35 38.72
N VAL A 426 -12.12 13.49 37.69
CA VAL A 426 -12.62 13.79 36.34
C VAL A 426 -13.65 12.72 36.01
N PRO A 427 -14.92 13.10 35.76
CA PRO A 427 -15.95 12.14 35.40
C PRO A 427 -15.53 11.30 34.18
N PRO A 428 -15.74 9.97 34.21
CA PRO A 428 -15.54 9.14 33.02
C PRO A 428 -16.39 9.65 31.85
N ALA A 429 -15.83 9.59 30.65
CA ALA A 429 -16.57 10.00 29.45
C ALA A 429 -17.78 9.08 29.19
N ASP A 430 -18.86 9.68 28.69
CA ASP A 430 -20.02 8.97 28.15
C ASP A 430 -19.64 8.32 26.81
N LEU A 431 -19.51 7.00 26.79
CA LEU A 431 -19.10 6.23 25.62
C LEU A 431 -20.22 6.05 24.59
N THR A 432 -21.44 6.50 24.89
CA THR A 432 -22.61 6.48 23.98
C THR A 432 -22.72 7.77 23.17
N ALA A 433 -21.97 8.81 23.53
CA ALA A 433 -21.99 10.11 22.87
C ALA A 433 -21.17 10.17 21.56
N GLU A 434 -21.41 11.22 20.78
CA GLU A 434 -20.82 11.48 19.46
C GLU A 434 -19.29 11.49 19.44
N HIS A 435 -18.65 11.92 20.53
CA HIS A 435 -17.17 12.03 20.58
C HIS A 435 -16.47 10.69 20.37
N LEU A 436 -17.11 9.55 20.65
CA LEU A 436 -16.55 8.24 20.35
C LEU A 436 -16.21 8.12 18.86
N TRP A 437 -17.05 8.66 17.97
CA TRP A 437 -16.85 8.69 16.51
C TRP A 437 -15.86 9.75 16.02
N ALA A 438 -15.53 10.73 16.88
CA ALA A 438 -14.45 11.68 16.60
C ALA A 438 -13.05 11.06 16.76
N HIS A 439 -12.95 9.94 17.48
CA HIS A 439 -11.71 9.18 17.64
C HIS A 439 -11.63 8.02 16.65
N THR A 440 -10.45 7.81 16.09
CA THR A 440 -10.14 6.61 15.28
C THR A 440 -10.05 5.38 16.19
N ASP A 441 -10.28 4.19 15.63
CA ASP A 441 -10.14 2.95 16.42
C ASP A 441 -8.71 2.78 16.95
N GLY A 442 -7.71 3.22 16.18
CA GLY A 442 -6.32 3.26 16.61
C GLY A 442 -6.02 4.20 17.78
N GLU A 443 -6.75 5.32 17.90
CA GLU A 443 -6.72 6.21 19.07
C GLU A 443 -7.39 5.55 20.28
N LEU A 444 -8.56 4.94 20.10
CA LEU A 444 -9.23 4.17 21.17
C LEU A 444 -8.32 3.03 21.66
N PHE A 445 -7.64 2.34 20.74
CA PHE A 445 -6.65 1.33 21.08
C PHE A 445 -5.49 1.92 21.90
N TRP A 446 -5.01 3.13 21.56
CA TRP A 446 -3.99 3.81 22.35
C TRP A 446 -4.46 4.05 23.78
N TYR A 447 -5.66 4.62 23.95
CA TYR A 447 -6.25 4.92 25.26
C TYR A 447 -6.46 3.67 26.10
N LEU A 448 -6.98 2.59 25.51
CA LEU A 448 -7.11 1.31 26.20
C LEU A 448 -5.73 0.74 26.58
N SER A 449 -4.69 0.98 25.79
CA SER A 449 -3.36 0.43 26.02
C SER A 449 -2.62 1.16 27.14
N HIS A 450 -2.56 2.48 27.05
CA HIS A 450 -1.69 3.33 27.87
C HIS A 450 -2.44 4.13 28.94
N GLY A 451 -3.76 4.20 28.85
CA GLY A 451 -4.58 5.04 29.71
C GLY A 451 -4.68 6.47 29.19
N ILE A 452 -5.23 7.34 30.02
CA ILE A 452 -5.38 8.77 29.76
C ILE A 452 -4.85 9.52 30.97
N ASP A 453 -3.82 10.33 30.76
CA ASP A 453 -3.19 11.13 31.81
C ASP A 453 -3.82 12.53 31.90
N ARG A 454 -3.78 13.11 33.10
CA ARG A 454 -4.09 14.51 33.36
C ARG A 454 -2.89 15.41 33.05
N PRO A 455 -3.10 16.73 32.89
CA PRO A 455 -2.01 17.68 32.73
C PRO A 455 -0.97 17.67 33.86
N ASP A 456 -1.35 17.25 35.07
CA ASP A 456 -0.47 17.13 36.23
C ASP A 456 0.31 15.80 36.28
N GLY A 457 0.13 14.92 35.29
CA GLY A 457 0.78 13.61 35.19
C GLY A 457 0.07 12.48 35.94
N SER A 458 -1.05 12.74 36.64
CA SER A 458 -1.86 11.68 37.27
C SER A 458 -2.75 10.96 36.24
N GLN A 459 -3.02 9.66 36.39
CA GLN A 459 -3.88 8.94 35.46
C GLN A 459 -5.37 9.21 35.75
N THR A 460 -6.13 9.59 34.72
CA THR A 460 -7.61 9.63 34.75
C THR A 460 -8.22 8.28 34.42
N MET A 461 -7.64 7.60 33.44
CA MET A 461 -8.02 6.24 33.05
C MET A 461 -6.75 5.37 33.04
N PRO A 462 -6.74 4.21 33.72
CA PRO A 462 -5.59 3.33 33.71
C PRO A 462 -5.39 2.66 32.35
N GLY A 463 -4.14 2.35 32.01
CA GLY A 463 -3.83 1.51 30.85
C GLY A 463 -4.10 0.02 31.10
N PHE A 464 -4.61 -0.68 30.10
CA PHE A 464 -4.96 -2.10 30.16
C PHE A 464 -4.00 -3.01 29.40
N ALA A 465 -2.92 -2.50 28.78
CA ALA A 465 -1.97 -3.33 28.01
C ALA A 465 -1.33 -4.47 28.84
N GLY A 466 -1.17 -4.28 30.16
CA GLY A 466 -0.65 -5.30 31.08
C GLY A 466 -1.71 -6.30 31.60
N ARG A 467 -3.00 -6.09 31.29
CA ARG A 467 -4.12 -6.92 31.77
C ARG A 467 -4.91 -7.59 30.66
N LEU A 468 -4.98 -6.95 29.50
CA LEU A 468 -5.74 -7.41 28.33
C LEU A 468 -4.81 -7.61 27.15
N SER A 469 -5.03 -8.71 26.40
CA SER A 469 -4.32 -8.95 25.15
C SER A 469 -4.62 -7.85 24.12
N SER A 470 -3.82 -7.77 23.06
CA SER A 470 -4.11 -6.86 21.93
C SER A 470 -5.48 -7.15 21.32
N GLU A 471 -5.78 -8.44 21.11
CA GLU A 471 -7.06 -8.90 20.57
C GLU A 471 -8.24 -8.50 21.47
N ALA A 472 -8.14 -8.69 22.79
CA ALA A 472 -9.19 -8.31 23.73
C ALA A 472 -9.48 -6.79 23.72
N ARG A 473 -8.46 -5.95 23.49
CA ARG A 473 -8.63 -4.50 23.34
C ARG A 473 -9.35 -4.13 22.04
N TRP A 474 -9.08 -4.83 20.94
CA TRP A 474 -9.83 -4.64 19.69
C TRP A 474 -11.29 -5.10 19.81
N GLN A 475 -11.53 -6.25 20.45
CA GLN A 475 -12.87 -6.74 20.75
C GLN A 475 -13.68 -5.74 21.59
N LEU A 476 -13.04 -5.08 22.57
CA LEU A 476 -13.65 -3.98 23.32
C LEU A 476 -14.05 -2.82 22.40
N ILE A 477 -13.19 -2.42 21.46
CA ILE A 477 -13.50 -1.33 20.52
C ILE A 477 -14.68 -1.69 19.62
N ASP A 478 -14.71 -2.91 19.08
CA ASP A 478 -15.83 -3.39 18.26
C ASP A 478 -17.15 -3.35 19.06
N PHE A 479 -17.11 -3.80 20.32
CA PHE A 479 -18.26 -3.68 21.21
C PHE A 479 -18.65 -2.21 21.46
N LEU A 480 -17.71 -1.32 21.74
CA LEU A 480 -18.02 0.10 21.98
C LEU A 480 -18.69 0.75 20.77
N ARG A 481 -18.23 0.44 19.55
CA ARG A 481 -18.86 0.91 18.31
C ARG A 481 -20.28 0.36 18.14
N ALA A 482 -20.46 -0.95 18.34
CA ALA A 482 -21.76 -1.61 18.24
C ALA A 482 -22.76 -1.11 19.29
N HIS A 483 -22.30 -0.97 20.55
CA HIS A 483 -23.11 -0.50 21.68
C HIS A 483 -23.51 0.96 21.51
N ASN A 484 -22.58 1.83 21.10
CA ASN A 484 -22.88 3.22 20.78
C ASN A 484 -23.92 3.33 19.64
N ALA A 485 -23.80 2.51 18.59
CA ALA A 485 -24.79 2.45 17.52
C ALA A 485 -26.16 1.97 18.04
N GLY A 486 -26.20 0.99 18.93
CA GLY A 486 -27.41 0.52 19.61
C GLY A 486 -28.10 1.61 20.44
N GLU A 487 -27.34 2.35 21.25
CA GLU A 487 -27.89 3.45 22.04
C GLU A 487 -28.41 4.59 21.15
N ASN A 488 -27.69 4.92 20.07
CA ASN A 488 -28.18 5.89 19.08
C ASN A 488 -29.47 5.42 18.40
N MET A 489 -29.57 4.13 18.06
CA MET A 489 -30.81 3.57 17.52
C MET A 489 -31.96 3.65 18.54
N ARG A 490 -31.68 3.40 19.82
CA ARG A 490 -32.69 3.50 20.90
C ARG A 490 -33.17 4.93 21.14
N VAL A 491 -32.26 5.91 21.06
CA VAL A 491 -32.55 7.33 21.37
C VAL A 491 -33.11 8.08 20.16
N PHE A 492 -32.52 7.88 18.97
CA PHE A 492 -32.82 8.66 17.76
C PHE A 492 -33.56 7.85 16.69
N GLY A 493 -33.69 6.53 16.83
CA GLY A 493 -34.31 5.67 15.81
C GLY A 493 -33.48 5.51 14.53
N THR A 494 -32.22 5.96 14.53
CA THR A 494 -31.35 5.94 13.35
C THR A 494 -29.89 5.69 13.76
N TRP A 495 -29.07 5.23 12.81
CA TRP A 495 -27.61 5.22 12.98
C TRP A 495 -27.02 6.47 12.32
N PRO A 496 -26.54 7.47 13.09
CA PRO A 496 -25.97 8.69 12.52
C PRO A 496 -24.63 8.42 11.82
N HIS A 497 -23.93 7.35 12.22
CA HIS A 497 -22.67 6.92 11.63
C HIS A 497 -22.82 5.60 10.89
N PRO A 498 -22.15 5.42 9.75
CA PRO A 498 -22.14 4.15 9.05
C PRO A 498 -21.50 3.05 9.91
N LEU A 499 -22.26 1.98 10.15
CA LEU A 499 -21.79 0.80 10.86
C LEU A 499 -21.63 -0.35 9.86
N PRO A 500 -20.48 -1.04 9.81
CA PRO A 500 -20.34 -2.21 8.94
C PRO A 500 -21.25 -3.33 9.48
N VAL A 501 -21.75 -4.16 8.57
CA VAL A 501 -22.37 -5.44 8.97
C VAL A 501 -21.30 -6.28 9.69
N PRO A 502 -21.60 -6.88 10.86
CA PRO A 502 -20.66 -7.78 11.52
C PRO A 502 -20.20 -8.92 10.62
N GLN A 503 -18.93 -9.33 10.72
CA GLN A 503 -18.48 -10.56 10.06
C GLN A 503 -19.07 -11.77 10.79
N PHE A 504 -19.70 -12.68 10.03
CA PHE A 504 -20.30 -13.93 10.51
C PHE A 504 -20.28 -14.97 9.37
N ASP A 505 -20.47 -16.24 9.74
CA ASP A 505 -20.63 -17.36 8.80
C ASP A 505 -22.13 -17.70 8.63
N ALA A 506 -22.54 -18.00 7.40
CA ALA A 506 -23.90 -18.46 7.11
C ALA A 506 -23.93 -19.66 6.17
N ASP A 507 -24.90 -20.55 6.41
CA ASP A 507 -25.14 -21.75 5.61
C ASP A 507 -26.33 -21.52 4.66
N CYS A 508 -26.11 -21.69 3.36
CA CYS A 508 -27.17 -21.60 2.35
C CYS A 508 -27.78 -22.97 2.05
N ALA A 509 -29.05 -22.98 1.60
CA ALA A 509 -29.77 -24.21 1.26
C ALA A 509 -29.13 -25.04 0.13
N ASP A 510 -28.27 -24.44 -0.70
CA ASP A 510 -27.51 -25.12 -1.76
C ASP A 510 -26.20 -25.77 -1.27
N GLY A 511 -25.99 -25.79 0.05
CA GLY A 511 -24.81 -26.38 0.70
C GLY A 511 -23.56 -25.49 0.65
N ARG A 512 -23.67 -24.26 0.16
CA ARG A 512 -22.58 -23.28 0.26
C ARG A 512 -22.54 -22.67 1.65
N ALA A 513 -21.38 -22.74 2.29
CA ALA A 513 -21.02 -21.82 3.36
C ALA A 513 -20.61 -20.49 2.70
N ILE A 514 -21.23 -19.40 3.13
CA ILE A 514 -20.91 -18.06 2.65
C ILE A 514 -20.45 -17.20 3.81
N ASN A 515 -19.53 -16.28 3.53
CA ASN A 515 -19.17 -15.21 4.46
C ASN A 515 -19.66 -13.86 3.94
N MET A 516 -19.43 -12.79 4.71
CA MET A 516 -19.82 -11.45 4.30
C MET A 516 -19.07 -10.93 3.06
N ASP A 517 -17.86 -11.43 2.78
CA ASP A 517 -17.09 -11.03 1.59
C ASP A 517 -17.72 -11.53 0.29
N ASP A 518 -18.31 -12.73 0.31
CA ASP A 518 -19.07 -13.31 -0.81
C ASP A 518 -20.40 -12.57 -1.07
N LEU A 519 -20.91 -11.86 -0.06
CA LEU A 519 -22.19 -11.15 -0.07
C LEU A 519 -22.06 -9.67 -0.48
N ARG A 520 -20.84 -9.14 -0.56
CA ARG A 520 -20.59 -7.75 -0.99
C ARG A 520 -21.09 -7.56 -2.43
N ARG A 521 -21.50 -6.32 -2.75
CA ARG A 521 -22.11 -5.87 -4.03
C ARG A 521 -23.59 -6.17 -4.20
N ARG A 522 -24.25 -6.77 -3.22
CA ARG A 522 -25.71 -6.97 -3.17
C ARG A 522 -26.32 -6.19 -2.02
N VAL A 523 -27.56 -5.76 -2.15
CA VAL A 523 -28.32 -5.24 -1.01
C VAL A 523 -28.73 -6.43 -0.15
N LEU A 524 -28.48 -6.33 1.15
CA LEU A 524 -28.68 -7.43 2.09
C LEU A 524 -29.83 -7.11 3.02
N ARG A 525 -30.64 -8.12 3.32
CA ARG A 525 -31.71 -8.08 4.31
C ARG A 525 -31.45 -9.15 5.36
N PHE A 526 -31.19 -8.74 6.59
CA PHE A 526 -31.06 -9.65 7.72
C PHE A 526 -32.37 -9.69 8.47
N VAL A 527 -32.80 -10.88 8.88
CA VAL A 527 -34.04 -11.02 9.62
C VAL A 527 -33.83 -11.86 10.86
N ALA A 528 -34.13 -11.27 12.01
CA ALA A 528 -34.19 -11.95 13.28
C ALA A 528 -35.47 -12.80 13.37
N ALA A 529 -35.50 -13.92 12.65
CA ALA A 529 -36.65 -14.80 12.59
C ALA A 529 -36.53 -15.92 13.65
N PRO A 530 -37.52 -16.12 14.53
CA PRO A 530 -37.56 -17.30 15.39
C PRO A 530 -38.03 -18.58 14.65
N THR A 531 -38.45 -18.48 13.38
CA THR A 531 -38.96 -19.58 12.54
C THR A 531 -38.52 -19.44 11.09
N ALA A 532 -38.44 -20.54 10.33
CA ALA A 532 -37.88 -20.61 8.97
C ALA A 532 -38.69 -19.94 7.84
N ARG A 533 -39.95 -19.52 8.08
CA ARG A 533 -40.84 -19.07 6.99
C ARG A 533 -41.02 -17.57 7.01
N MET A 534 -40.62 -16.91 5.92
CA MET A 534 -40.91 -15.51 5.70
C MET A 534 -41.27 -15.18 4.25
N PRO A 535 -42.24 -14.29 4.01
CA PRO A 535 -42.60 -13.88 2.65
C PRO A 535 -41.40 -13.20 1.96
N PRO A 536 -41.12 -13.54 0.69
CA PRO A 536 -40.14 -12.81 -0.10
C PRO A 536 -40.58 -11.36 -0.28
N VAL A 537 -39.63 -10.45 -0.48
CA VAL A 537 -39.94 -9.11 -0.98
C VAL A 537 -40.10 -9.23 -2.49
N VAL A 538 -41.34 -9.16 -2.97
CA VAL A 538 -41.67 -9.28 -4.39
C VAL A 538 -41.09 -8.09 -5.17
N ASP A 539 -40.59 -8.34 -6.38
CA ASP A 539 -40.06 -7.34 -7.33
C ASP A 539 -38.82 -6.56 -6.87
N ILE A 540 -38.04 -7.07 -5.92
CA ILE A 540 -36.78 -6.44 -5.46
C ILE A 540 -35.66 -7.47 -5.34
N GLU A 541 -34.52 -7.23 -6.01
CA GLU A 541 -33.33 -8.07 -5.87
C GLU A 541 -32.64 -7.77 -4.52
N VAL A 542 -32.86 -8.64 -3.54
CA VAL A 542 -32.28 -8.56 -2.20
C VAL A 542 -31.88 -9.95 -1.71
N THR A 543 -30.67 -10.06 -1.16
CA THR A 543 -30.22 -11.31 -0.54
C THR A 543 -30.70 -11.35 0.91
N THR A 544 -31.52 -12.35 1.25
CA THR A 544 -32.09 -12.47 2.60
C THR A 544 -31.29 -13.47 3.43
N ILE A 545 -30.91 -13.05 4.64
CA ILE A 545 -30.17 -13.85 5.61
C ILE A 545 -31.00 -13.95 6.89
N LEU A 546 -31.28 -15.18 7.31
CA LEU A 546 -31.99 -15.44 8.56
C LEU A 546 -30.98 -15.51 9.70
N LEU A 547 -31.23 -14.75 10.76
CA LEU A 547 -30.46 -14.81 12.00
C LEU A 547 -31.18 -15.78 12.94
N ALA A 548 -30.58 -16.93 13.21
CA ALA A 548 -31.17 -17.89 14.12
C ALA A 548 -30.89 -17.49 15.59
N GLY A 549 -31.91 -17.57 16.43
CA GLY A 549 -31.76 -17.38 17.87
C GLY A 549 -31.22 -18.65 18.55
N LYS A 550 -31.79 -19.00 19.71
CA LYS A 550 -31.34 -20.19 20.48
C LYS A 550 -31.60 -21.55 19.80
N ARG A 551 -32.41 -21.59 18.75
CA ARG A 551 -32.72 -22.82 18.01
C ARG A 551 -32.25 -22.65 16.56
N PRO A 552 -31.44 -23.59 16.02
CA PRO A 552 -31.07 -23.58 14.63
C PRO A 552 -32.31 -23.58 13.73
N ILE A 553 -32.21 -22.92 12.60
CA ILE A 553 -33.29 -22.84 11.61
C ILE A 553 -32.80 -23.59 10.37
N GLU A 554 -33.59 -24.54 9.88
CA GLU A 554 -33.28 -25.19 8.60
C GLU A 554 -33.38 -24.16 7.46
N PRO A 555 -32.41 -24.12 6.53
CA PRO A 555 -32.43 -23.17 5.43
C PRO A 555 -33.69 -23.32 4.56
N ASP A 556 -34.43 -22.22 4.38
CA ASP A 556 -35.40 -22.10 3.29
C ASP A 556 -34.63 -22.15 1.94
N PRO A 557 -35.12 -22.82 0.88
CA PRO A 557 -34.49 -22.83 -0.44
C PRO A 557 -34.07 -21.46 -0.99
N ALA A 558 -34.69 -20.36 -0.54
CA ALA A 558 -34.41 -19.00 -0.98
C ALA A 558 -33.53 -18.16 -0.03
N ALA A 559 -33.01 -18.73 1.07
CA ALA A 559 -32.27 -17.97 2.09
C ALA A 559 -31.02 -18.70 2.62
N CYS A 560 -30.10 -17.92 3.17
CA CYS A 560 -28.97 -18.42 3.96
C CYS A 560 -29.22 -18.13 5.45
N VAL A 561 -28.69 -18.97 6.33
CA VAL A 561 -28.96 -18.91 7.77
C VAL A 561 -27.65 -18.74 8.54
N ALA A 562 -27.58 -17.69 9.36
CA ALA A 562 -26.53 -17.50 10.36
C ALA A 562 -26.99 -18.17 11.67
N ASN A 563 -26.42 -19.33 11.99
CA ASN A 563 -26.83 -20.15 13.14
C ASN A 563 -26.06 -19.85 14.43
N ALA A 564 -25.01 -19.03 14.38
CA ALA A 564 -24.21 -18.72 15.55
C ALA A 564 -24.99 -17.82 16.53
N ALA A 565 -24.99 -18.20 17.82
CA ALA A 565 -25.65 -17.43 18.87
C ALA A 565 -25.01 -16.04 19.04
N GLU A 566 -23.72 -15.93 18.72
CA GLU A 566 -22.96 -14.69 18.67
C GLU A 566 -23.53 -13.71 17.65
N THR A 567 -23.96 -14.19 16.47
CA THR A 567 -24.56 -13.33 15.44
C THR A 567 -25.86 -12.70 15.97
N TRP A 568 -26.76 -13.50 16.56
CA TRP A 568 -27.98 -12.98 17.18
C TRP A 568 -27.67 -11.93 18.26
N ALA A 569 -26.71 -12.23 19.15
CA ALA A 569 -26.33 -11.33 20.23
C ALA A 569 -25.70 -10.02 19.71
N ALA A 570 -24.87 -10.07 18.67
CA ALA A 570 -24.26 -8.89 18.07
C ALA A 570 -25.32 -7.97 17.44
N PHE A 571 -26.27 -8.52 16.69
CA PHE A 571 -27.37 -7.74 16.11
C PHE A 571 -28.31 -7.16 17.18
N ALA A 572 -28.50 -7.85 18.31
CA ALA A 572 -29.25 -7.31 19.46
C ALA A 572 -28.57 -6.06 20.05
N ILE A 573 -27.24 -6.11 20.23
CA ILE A 573 -26.43 -4.96 20.68
C ILE A 573 -26.58 -3.80 19.71
N ILE A 574 -26.42 -4.05 18.40
CA ILE A 574 -26.52 -3.02 17.35
C ILE A 574 -27.93 -2.39 17.26
N ALA A 575 -28.97 -3.16 17.57
CA ALA A 575 -30.35 -2.67 17.61
C ALA A 575 -30.72 -1.96 18.91
N GLY A 576 -29.85 -1.96 19.92
CA GLY A 576 -30.12 -1.34 21.23
C GLY A 576 -31.25 -2.03 21.99
N VAL A 577 -31.41 -3.35 21.83
CA VAL A 577 -32.46 -4.13 22.50
C VAL A 577 -31.88 -5.35 23.22
N PRO A 578 -32.52 -5.84 24.29
CA PRO A 578 -32.21 -7.15 24.84
C PRO A 578 -32.35 -8.25 23.78
N GLN A 579 -31.64 -9.37 23.94
CA GLN A 579 -31.66 -10.45 22.95
C GLN A 579 -33.07 -11.02 22.73
N GLU A 580 -33.94 -10.99 23.73
CA GLU A 580 -35.34 -11.42 23.64
C GLU A 580 -36.19 -10.47 22.79
N GLY A 581 -35.80 -9.19 22.73
CA GLY A 581 -36.51 -8.14 21.99
C GLY A 581 -36.11 -8.03 20.51
N LEU A 582 -35.12 -8.81 20.05
CA LEU A 582 -34.65 -8.76 18.67
C LEU A 582 -35.61 -9.45 17.68
N ALA A 583 -36.42 -10.40 18.16
CA ALA A 583 -37.29 -11.21 17.30
C ALA A 583 -38.23 -10.35 16.43
N GLY A 584 -38.24 -10.63 15.13
CA GLY A 584 -39.03 -9.91 14.12
C GLY A 584 -38.35 -8.66 13.53
N ALA A 585 -37.20 -8.23 14.07
CA ALA A 585 -36.44 -7.11 13.54
C ALA A 585 -35.81 -7.45 12.18
N GLN A 586 -35.75 -6.45 11.29
CA GLN A 586 -35.15 -6.60 9.97
C GLN A 586 -34.12 -5.52 9.72
N PHE A 587 -32.89 -5.91 9.38
CA PHE A 587 -31.81 -4.98 9.08
C PHE A 587 -31.60 -4.95 7.59
N VAL A 588 -31.36 -3.77 7.04
CA VAL A 588 -31.02 -3.60 5.62
C VAL A 588 -29.62 -3.01 5.52
N ALA A 589 -28.78 -3.67 4.73
CA ALA A 589 -27.44 -3.18 4.40
C ALA A 589 -27.31 -2.91 2.91
N ASP A 590 -26.53 -1.89 2.56
CA ASP A 590 -26.28 -1.55 1.16
C ASP A 590 -25.26 -2.47 0.50
N ARG A 591 -25.09 -2.28 -0.82
CA ARG A 591 -24.16 -3.06 -1.64
C ARG A 591 -22.69 -2.96 -1.21
N ASN A 592 -22.33 -2.00 -0.36
CA ASN A 592 -20.98 -1.81 0.15
C ASN A 592 -20.81 -2.37 1.56
N GLY A 593 -21.84 -3.02 2.13
CA GLY A 593 -21.77 -3.70 3.42
C GLY A 593 -22.03 -2.80 4.62
N TRP A 594 -22.61 -1.62 4.42
CA TRP A 594 -23.00 -0.72 5.53
C TRP A 594 -24.42 -1.02 5.96
N LEU A 595 -24.66 -1.13 7.27
CA LEU A 595 -25.99 -1.14 7.86
C LEU A 595 -26.65 0.23 7.68
N ARG A 596 -27.88 0.25 7.19
CA ARG A 596 -28.58 1.48 6.78
C ARG A 596 -29.92 1.70 7.45
N ALA A 597 -30.65 0.62 7.71
CA ALA A 597 -31.93 0.68 8.38
C ALA A 597 -32.15 -0.51 9.29
N LEU A 598 -32.82 -0.26 10.41
CA LEU A 598 -33.48 -1.25 11.24
C LEU A 598 -34.98 -1.03 11.09
N TRP A 599 -35.65 -1.93 10.37
CA TRP A 599 -37.08 -1.88 10.15
C TRP A 599 -37.82 -2.80 11.11
N ARG A 600 -38.86 -2.26 11.74
CA ARG A 600 -39.80 -3.02 12.57
C ARG A 600 -41.19 -3.05 11.93
N PRO A 601 -41.94 -4.16 12.07
CA PRO A 601 -43.33 -4.22 11.60
C PRO A 601 -44.17 -3.07 12.17
N GLY A 602 -44.88 -2.35 11.30
CA GLY A 602 -45.73 -1.22 11.67
C GLY A 602 -45.12 0.17 11.47
N GLU A 603 -43.88 0.25 10.96
CA GLU A 603 -43.29 1.53 10.56
C GLU A 603 -43.96 2.15 9.32
N PRO A 604 -43.94 3.50 9.20
CA PRO A 604 -44.67 4.23 8.16
C PRO A 604 -44.16 3.98 6.74
N MET A 605 -42.87 3.66 6.56
CA MET A 605 -42.33 3.21 5.29
C MET A 605 -42.44 1.70 5.16
N THR A 606 -42.86 1.23 3.99
CA THR A 606 -42.80 -0.19 3.69
C THR A 606 -41.34 -0.63 3.56
N LEU A 607 -41.06 -1.87 3.95
CA LEU A 607 -39.73 -2.46 3.79
C LEU A 607 -39.23 -2.39 2.33
N ALA A 608 -40.14 -2.56 1.37
CA ALA A 608 -39.83 -2.46 -0.06
C ALA A 608 -39.36 -1.06 -0.49
N GLU A 609 -39.90 0.00 0.12
CA GLU A 609 -39.46 1.38 -0.11
C GLU A 609 -38.08 1.62 0.50
N VAL A 610 -37.85 1.14 1.72
CA VAL A 610 -36.55 1.23 2.41
C VAL A 610 -35.44 0.56 1.58
N ILE A 611 -35.69 -0.66 1.08
CA ILE A 611 -34.71 -1.39 0.27
C ILE A 611 -34.41 -0.66 -1.05
N ARG A 612 -35.44 -0.12 -1.73
CA ARG A 612 -35.26 0.63 -2.99
C ARG A 612 -34.42 1.90 -2.79
N ASP A 613 -34.68 2.65 -1.72
CA ASP A 613 -33.89 3.85 -1.40
C ASP A 613 -32.42 3.52 -1.15
N ILE A 614 -32.16 2.52 -0.30
CA ILE A 614 -30.79 2.08 0.03
C ILE A 614 -30.07 1.55 -1.22
N ALA A 615 -30.77 0.82 -2.08
CA ALA A 615 -30.22 0.35 -3.34
C ALA A 615 -29.83 1.52 -4.26
N ALA A 616 -30.65 2.57 -4.34
CA ALA A 616 -30.38 3.74 -5.17
C ALA A 616 -29.24 4.62 -4.61
N HIS A 617 -29.07 4.67 -3.29
CA HIS A 617 -28.13 5.56 -2.61
C HIS A 617 -27.13 4.82 -1.72
N PRO A 618 -26.19 4.02 -2.29
CA PRO A 618 -25.19 3.31 -1.48
C PRO A 618 -24.19 4.29 -0.86
N LEU A 619 -23.81 4.04 0.40
CA LEU A 619 -22.75 4.81 1.06
C LEU A 619 -21.40 4.48 0.42
N PRO A 620 -20.47 5.45 0.29
CA PRO A 620 -19.14 5.16 -0.26
C PRO A 620 -18.39 4.16 0.63
N LEU A 621 -17.45 3.39 0.05
CA LEU A 621 -16.58 2.48 0.82
C LEU A 621 -15.75 3.20 1.90
N SER A 622 -15.61 4.52 1.82
CA SER A 622 -14.92 5.36 2.79
C SER A 622 -15.83 5.98 3.87
N ALA A 623 -17.11 5.59 3.95
CA ALA A 623 -18.11 6.29 4.78
C ALA A 623 -17.95 6.09 6.30
N GLY A 624 -17.29 5.02 6.76
CA GLY A 624 -17.15 4.72 8.19
C GLY A 624 -16.19 5.66 8.93
N GLY A 625 -16.63 6.85 9.32
CA GLY A 625 -15.86 7.76 10.19
C GLY A 625 -14.43 8.06 9.70
N VAL A 626 -13.60 8.61 10.58
CA VAL A 626 -12.28 9.19 10.23
C VAL A 626 -11.33 8.19 9.53
N GLN A 627 -11.54 6.88 9.65
CA GLN A 627 -10.85 5.86 8.86
C GLN A 627 -11.75 4.64 8.67
N GLY A 628 -12.61 4.65 7.65
CA GLY A 628 -13.42 3.49 7.30
C GLY A 628 -12.53 2.25 7.14
N HIS A 629 -12.96 1.13 7.74
CA HIS A 629 -12.35 -0.19 7.60
C HIS A 629 -12.13 -0.50 6.11
N ARG A 630 -10.89 -0.30 5.63
CA ARG A 630 -10.48 -0.72 4.29
C ARG A 630 -10.11 -2.20 4.40
N HIS A 631 -11.02 -3.06 3.94
CA HIS A 631 -10.69 -4.41 3.51
C HIS A 631 -10.23 -4.37 2.05
#